data_AF-A0A1F5AXX0-F1
#
_entry.id   AF-A0A1F5AXX0-F1
#
_cell.length_a   1.000
_cell.length_b   1.000
_cell.length_c   1.000
_cell.angle_alpha   90.00
_cell.angle_beta   90.00
_cell.angle_gamma   90.00
#
_symmetry.space_group_name_H-M   'P 1'
#
loop_
_entity.id
_entity.type
_entity.pdbx_description
1 polymer ?
#
loop_
_entity_poly.entity_id
_entity_poly.type
_entity_poly.pdbx_seq_one_letter_code
_entity_poly.pdbx_strand_id
1 'polypeptide(L)'
;MLFLYNFPSMFFIPVVPHEPVYLYFSKFYSPLTVTLVALLGTLATEFINYHVFSFFKDTKPLRNVQNTGLVKKLIRLFNKAPFSALWIAGFTPIPFYPFRFLVVLADYPLVKYLLSIALSRTPRFYLFALFGRNVPLPDYALALLFLALILSAYFPLLLHKLKPGKRASPD
;
A
#
# COMPACT_ATOMS: atom_id res chain seq x y z
N MET A 1 -19.15 -5.02 -2.99
CA MET A 1 -18.23 -5.67 -2.02
C MET A 1 -16.76 -5.35 -2.27
N LEU A 2 -16.23 -5.48 -3.50
CA LEU A 2 -14.79 -5.24 -3.79
C LEU A 2 -14.29 -3.84 -3.39
N PHE A 3 -15.07 -2.79 -3.72
CA PHE A 3 -14.76 -1.41 -3.36
C PHE A 3 -14.73 -1.20 -1.83
N LEU A 4 -15.74 -1.70 -1.14
CA LEU A 4 -15.88 -1.60 0.33
C LEU A 4 -14.80 -2.37 1.09
N TYR A 5 -14.20 -3.40 0.49
CA TYR A 5 -13.10 -4.16 1.07
C TYR A 5 -11.74 -3.51 0.81
N ASN A 6 -11.51 -2.99 -0.40
CA ASN A 6 -10.24 -2.34 -0.77
C ASN A 6 -10.01 -1.04 0.03
N PHE A 7 -11.11 -0.34 0.33
CA PHE A 7 -11.11 0.95 1.00
C PHE A 7 -10.50 0.97 2.42
N PRO A 8 -10.95 0.13 3.40
CA PRO A 8 -10.34 0.06 4.73
C PRO A 8 -9.01 -0.68 4.72
N SER A 9 -8.81 -1.63 3.81
CA SER A 9 -7.61 -2.47 3.75
C SER A 9 -6.34 -1.67 3.38
N MET A 10 -6.50 -0.56 2.63
CA MET A 10 -5.42 0.36 2.30
C MET A 10 -5.26 1.51 3.31
N PHE A 11 -6.14 1.58 4.32
CA PHE A 11 -6.20 2.64 5.32
C PHE A 11 -5.30 2.31 6.52
N PHE A 12 -4.38 3.22 6.81
CA PHE A 12 -3.43 3.24 7.94
C PHE A 12 -2.37 2.14 8.08
N ILE A 13 -2.63 0.87 7.76
CA ILE A 13 -1.62 -0.20 7.71
C ILE A 13 -2.09 -1.19 6.63
N PRO A 14 -1.25 -1.66 5.67
CA PRO A 14 -1.63 -2.71 4.73
C PRO A 14 -1.71 -4.04 5.49
N VAL A 15 -2.76 -4.20 6.29
CA VAL A 15 -3.02 -5.36 7.13
C VAL A 15 -3.53 -6.51 6.30
N VAL A 16 -4.17 -6.20 5.17
CA VAL A 16 -4.93 -7.16 4.39
C VAL A 16 -4.36 -7.19 2.97
N PRO A 17 -3.86 -8.34 2.49
CA PRO A 17 -3.34 -8.48 1.14
C PRO A 17 -4.47 -8.31 0.11
N HIS A 18 -4.31 -7.38 -0.84
CA HIS A 18 -5.34 -7.09 -1.85
C HIS A 18 -5.16 -7.94 -3.11
N GLU A 19 -3.97 -8.48 -3.33
CA GLU A 19 -3.58 -9.27 -4.50
C GLU A 19 -4.44 -10.53 -4.70
N PRO A 20 -4.76 -11.35 -3.67
CA PRO A 20 -5.57 -12.55 -3.85
C PRO A 20 -7.01 -12.27 -4.27
N VAL A 21 -7.53 -11.09 -3.92
CA VAL A 21 -8.89 -10.67 -4.28
C VAL A 21 -9.01 -10.43 -5.78
N TYR A 22 -7.98 -9.88 -6.43
CA TYR A 22 -7.98 -9.68 -7.87
C TYR A 22 -7.98 -11.01 -8.64
N LEU A 23 -7.27 -12.02 -8.13
CA LEU A 23 -7.23 -13.37 -8.70
C LEU A 23 -8.58 -14.11 -8.55
N TYR A 24 -9.29 -13.89 -7.45
CA TYR A 24 -10.61 -14.49 -7.24
C TYR A 24 -11.67 -13.86 -8.15
N PHE A 25 -11.72 -12.52 -8.22
CA PHE A 25 -12.76 -11.83 -8.99
C PHE A 25 -12.53 -11.89 -10.51
N SER A 26 -11.31 -12.17 -10.98
CA SER A 26 -11.04 -12.43 -12.41
C SER A 26 -11.68 -13.70 -12.94
N LYS A 27 -12.16 -14.61 -12.07
CA LYS A 27 -12.97 -15.77 -12.46
C LYS A 27 -14.35 -15.38 -12.96
N PHE A 28 -14.92 -14.31 -12.41
CA PHE A 28 -16.31 -13.89 -12.65
C PHE A 28 -16.41 -12.70 -13.61
N TYR A 29 -15.38 -11.86 -13.66
CA TYR A 29 -15.38 -10.61 -14.44
C TYR A 29 -14.21 -10.55 -15.42
N SER A 30 -14.33 -9.68 -16.43
CA SER A 30 -13.22 -9.43 -17.36
C SER A 30 -12.01 -8.84 -16.61
N PRO A 31 -10.76 -9.13 -17.04
CA PRO A 31 -9.57 -8.55 -16.41
C PRO A 31 -9.58 -7.02 -16.39
N LEU A 32 -10.17 -6.40 -17.43
CA LEU A 32 -10.32 -4.95 -17.52
C LEU A 32 -11.27 -4.41 -16.43
N THR A 33 -12.43 -5.06 -16.23
CA THR A 33 -13.38 -4.67 -15.18
C THR A 33 -12.75 -4.75 -13.79
N VAL A 34 -12.06 -5.85 -13.49
CA VAL A 34 -11.38 -6.03 -12.20
C VAL A 34 -10.33 -4.94 -11.99
N THR A 35 -9.54 -4.65 -13.02
CA THR A 35 -8.50 -3.62 -12.99
C THR A 35 -9.07 -2.24 -12.74
N LEU A 36 -10.13 -1.85 -13.46
CA LEU A 36 -10.75 -0.53 -13.32
C LEU A 36 -11.38 -0.34 -11.93
N VAL A 37 -12.10 -1.35 -11.42
CA VAL A 37 -12.70 -1.27 -10.07
C VAL A 37 -11.61 -1.21 -8.99
N ALA A 38 -10.55 -2.01 -9.12
CA ALA A 38 -9.40 -1.99 -8.23
C ALA A 38 -8.70 -0.63 -8.23
N LEU A 39 -8.50 -0.07 -9.43
CA LEU A 39 -7.90 1.24 -9.62
C LEU A 39 -8.75 2.34 -8.97
N LEU A 40 -10.06 2.37 -9.20
CA LEU A 40 -10.95 3.38 -8.63
C LEU A 40 -10.95 3.35 -7.10
N GLY A 41 -11.04 2.15 -6.51
CA GLY A 41 -10.92 1.99 -5.05
C GLY A 41 -9.57 2.49 -4.53
N THR A 42 -8.50 2.17 -5.26
CA THR A 42 -7.15 2.62 -4.91
C THR A 42 -7.02 4.14 -4.96
N LEU A 43 -7.47 4.78 -6.04
CA LEU A 43 -7.39 6.23 -6.21
C LEU A 43 -8.22 6.97 -5.16
N ALA A 44 -9.41 6.45 -4.83
CA ALA A 44 -10.25 7.00 -3.76
C ALA A 44 -9.54 6.94 -2.41
N THR A 45 -8.93 5.80 -2.05
CA THR A 45 -8.19 5.68 -0.80
C THR A 45 -6.94 6.56 -0.78
N GLU A 46 -6.17 6.62 -1.87
CA GLU A 46 -4.98 7.48 -1.93
C GLU A 46 -5.35 8.98 -1.90
N PHE A 47 -6.50 9.37 -2.47
CA PHE A 47 -7.04 10.72 -2.35
C PHE A 47 -7.36 11.07 -0.90
N ILE A 48 -8.07 10.19 -0.18
CA ILE A 48 -8.41 10.41 1.23
C ILE A 48 -7.15 10.44 2.09
N ASN A 49 -6.25 9.46 1.91
CA ASN A 49 -4.99 9.41 2.64
C ASN A 49 -4.17 10.68 2.47
N TYR A 50 -4.07 11.19 1.23
CA TYR A 50 -3.36 12.44 0.96
C TYR A 50 -3.93 13.60 1.78
N HIS A 51 -5.26 13.77 1.79
CA HIS A 51 -5.92 14.85 2.53
C HIS A 51 -5.78 14.66 4.04
N VAL A 52 -5.97 13.45 4.55
CA VAL A 52 -5.78 13.13 5.98
C VAL A 52 -4.36 13.46 6.42
N PHE A 53 -3.35 12.99 5.69
CA PHE A 53 -1.96 13.29 6.02
C PHE A 53 -1.62 14.77 5.87
N SER A 54 -2.15 15.44 4.85
CA SER A 54 -1.97 16.88 4.67
C SER A 54 -2.58 17.68 5.82
N PHE A 55 -3.72 17.24 6.36
CA PHE A 55 -4.37 17.88 7.51
C PHE A 55 -3.52 17.76 8.78
N PHE A 56 -2.89 16.60 9.00
CA PHE A 56 -1.99 16.40 10.15
C PHE A 56 -0.58 16.93 9.95
N LYS A 57 -0.24 17.42 8.75
CA LYS A 57 1.12 17.85 8.39
C LYS A 57 1.67 18.93 9.30
N ASP A 58 0.83 19.87 9.70
CA ASP A 58 1.20 21.07 10.45
C ASP A 58 1.25 20.86 11.97
N THR A 59 0.94 19.65 12.44
CA THR A 59 1.03 19.32 13.86
C THR A 59 2.49 19.34 14.33
N LYS A 60 2.72 19.86 15.56
CA LYS A 60 4.04 19.92 16.21
C LYS A 60 4.88 18.62 16.09
N PRO A 61 4.34 17.42 16.38
CA PRO A 61 5.14 16.19 16.27
C PRO A 61 5.61 15.91 14.84
N LEU A 62 4.76 16.10 13.82
CA LEU A 62 5.15 15.81 12.44
C LEU A 62 6.14 16.85 11.91
N ARG A 63 5.98 18.11 12.32
CA ARG A 63 6.93 19.20 12.00
C ARG A 63 8.31 18.95 12.61
N ASN A 64 8.38 18.38 13.82
CA ASN A 64 9.66 17.97 14.43
C ASN A 64 10.34 16.86 13.63
N VAL A 65 9.57 15.85 13.17
CA VAL A 65 10.10 14.77 12.33
C VAL A 65 10.59 15.29 10.98
N GLN A 66 9.83 16.18 10.33
CA GLN A 66 10.23 16.86 9.09
C GLN A 66 11.56 17.63 9.23
N ASN A 67 11.82 18.18 10.42
CA ASN A 67 13.01 18.98 10.68
C ASN A 67 14.29 18.15 10.86
N THR A 68 14.18 16.82 10.99
CA THR A 68 15.35 15.95 11.11
C THR A 68 16.17 15.92 9.82
N GLY A 69 17.50 15.85 9.94
CA GLY A 69 18.40 15.87 8.78
C GLY A 69 18.17 14.71 7.80
N LEU A 70 17.78 13.53 8.29
CA LEU A 70 17.45 12.37 7.48
C LEU A 70 16.21 12.63 6.62
N VAL A 71 15.12 13.12 7.21
CA VAL A 71 13.87 13.37 6.48
C VAL A 71 14.06 14.48 5.44
N LYS A 72 14.77 15.56 5.76
CA LYS A 72 15.14 16.60 4.78
C LYS A 72 15.93 16.02 3.60
N LYS A 73 16.88 15.11 3.86
CA LYS A 73 17.65 14.43 2.80
C LYS A 73 16.75 13.56 1.91
N LEU A 74 15.82 12.82 2.51
CA LEU A 74 14.86 11.99 1.76
C LEU A 74 13.91 12.84 0.90
N ILE A 75 13.39 13.95 1.45
CA ILE A 75 12.57 14.91 0.69
C ILE A 75 13.36 15.48 -0.49
N ARG A 76 14.61 15.90 -0.27
CA ARG A 76 15.48 16.43 -1.33
C ARG A 76 15.77 15.39 -2.41
N LEU A 77 15.97 14.12 -2.03
CA LEU A 77 16.18 13.04 -2.98
C LEU A 77 14.90 12.76 -3.78
N PHE A 78 13.76 12.67 -3.10
CA PHE A 78 12.45 12.47 -3.72
C PHE A 78 12.12 13.57 -4.74
N ASN A 79 12.40 14.83 -4.40
CA ASN A 79 12.13 15.98 -5.26
C ASN A 79 12.96 16.01 -6.56
N LYS A 80 14.00 15.17 -6.70
CA LYS A 80 14.74 15.05 -7.97
C LYS A 80 13.88 14.41 -9.08
N ALA A 81 13.09 13.41 -8.72
CA ALA A 81 12.29 12.64 -9.68
C ALA A 81 11.05 12.03 -9.00
N PRO A 82 10.13 12.86 -8.45
CA PRO A 82 9.04 12.38 -7.60
C PRO A 82 8.09 11.45 -8.37
N PHE A 83 7.76 11.80 -9.62
CA PHE A 83 6.87 10.99 -10.44
C PHE A 83 7.44 9.60 -10.71
N SER A 84 8.70 9.52 -11.15
CA SER A 84 9.37 8.24 -11.44
C SER A 84 9.56 7.40 -10.18
N ALA A 85 9.90 8.03 -9.05
CA ALA A 85 10.01 7.34 -7.77
C ALA A 85 8.68 6.68 -7.37
N LEU A 86 7.57 7.41 -7.48
CA LEU A 86 6.23 6.89 -7.20
C LEU A 86 5.80 5.81 -8.19
N TRP A 87 6.12 6.00 -9.47
CA TRP A 87 5.76 5.04 -10.50
C TRP A 87 6.47 3.69 -10.31
N ILE A 88 7.80 3.72 -10.08
CA ILE A 88 8.59 2.50 -9.80
C ILE A 88 8.14 1.87 -8.47
N ALA A 89 7.95 2.67 -7.42
CA ALA A 89 7.51 2.17 -6.12
C ALA A 89 6.11 1.56 -6.18
N GLY A 90 5.20 2.13 -6.96
CA GLY A 90 3.83 1.62 -7.13
C GLY A 90 3.76 0.37 -8.00
N PHE A 91 4.71 0.22 -8.94
CA PHE A 91 4.79 -0.95 -9.82
C PHE A 91 5.43 -2.14 -9.09
N THR A 92 6.41 -1.89 -8.23
CA THR A 92 7.11 -2.93 -7.46
C THR A 92 6.31 -3.34 -6.21
N PRO A 93 6.54 -4.55 -5.66
CA PRO A 93 5.91 -5.01 -4.43
C PRO A 93 6.58 -4.44 -3.17
N ILE A 94 7.17 -3.26 -3.24
CA ILE A 94 7.82 -2.63 -2.08
C ILE A 94 6.78 -1.92 -1.19
N PRO A 95 7.06 -1.74 0.11
CA PRO A 95 6.18 -0.96 0.98
C PRO A 95 6.00 0.47 0.46
N PHE A 96 4.78 0.80 0.04
CA PHE A 96 4.47 2.13 -0.52
C PHE A 96 4.24 3.20 0.56
N TYR A 97 4.06 2.79 1.82
CA TYR A 97 3.76 3.69 2.94
C TYR A 97 4.75 4.85 3.09
N PRO A 98 6.09 4.66 3.06
CA PRO A 98 7.04 5.77 3.17
C PRO A 98 6.86 6.85 2.09
N PHE A 99 6.51 6.43 0.87
CA PHE A 99 6.27 7.35 -0.24
C PHE A 99 5.01 8.20 -0.03
N ARG A 100 3.96 7.66 0.62
CA ARG A 100 2.75 8.44 0.98
C ARG A 100 3.11 9.64 1.87
N PHE A 101 4.02 9.44 2.83
CA PHE A 101 4.52 10.56 3.65
C PHE A 101 5.35 11.51 2.81
N LEU A 102 6.32 11.01 2.04
CA LEU A 102 7.19 11.87 1.23
C LEU A 102 6.40 12.77 0.28
N VAL A 103 5.33 12.26 -0.32
CA VAL A 103 4.42 13.03 -1.19
C VAL A 103 3.84 14.24 -0.47
N VAL A 104 3.31 14.05 0.75
CA VAL A 104 2.70 15.12 1.54
C VAL A 104 3.75 16.05 2.15
N LEU A 105 4.84 15.50 2.66
CA LEU A 105 5.94 16.26 3.24
C LEU A 105 6.64 17.14 2.21
N ALA A 106 6.72 16.69 0.95
CA ALA A 106 7.32 17.42 -0.16
C ALA A 106 6.34 18.34 -0.92
N ASP A 107 5.08 18.45 -0.46
CA ASP A 107 4.03 19.24 -1.14
C ASP A 107 3.83 18.85 -2.61
N TYR A 108 3.92 17.54 -2.89
CA TYR A 108 3.83 17.06 -4.26
C TYR A 108 2.39 17.13 -4.79
N PRO A 109 2.14 17.69 -5.99
CA PRO A 109 0.78 17.92 -6.48
C PRO A 109 -0.06 16.64 -6.53
N LEU A 110 -1.24 16.68 -5.89
CA LEU A 110 -2.17 15.56 -5.77
C LEU A 110 -2.50 14.90 -7.12
N VAL A 111 -2.76 15.69 -8.16
CA VAL A 111 -3.09 15.15 -9.49
C VAL A 111 -1.94 14.33 -10.06
N LYS A 112 -0.70 14.82 -9.94
CA LYS A 112 0.49 14.10 -10.41
C LYS A 112 0.74 12.84 -9.58
N TYR A 113 0.48 12.91 -8.27
CA TYR A 113 0.51 11.76 -7.39
C TYR A 113 -0.48 10.68 -7.85
N LEU A 114 -1.77 11.00 -7.98
CA LEU A 114 -2.79 10.03 -8.40
C LEU A 114 -2.52 9.45 -9.78
N LEU A 115 -2.03 10.27 -10.73
CA LEU A 115 -1.61 9.79 -12.05
C LEU A 115 -0.47 8.78 -11.95
N SER A 116 0.55 9.04 -11.12
CA SER A 116 1.66 8.09 -10.93
C SER A 116 1.19 6.76 -10.34
N ILE A 117 0.20 6.79 -9.43
CA ILE A 117 -0.43 5.60 -8.86
C ILE A 117 -1.21 4.85 -9.93
N ALA A 118 -2.01 5.55 -10.73
CA ALA A 118 -2.78 4.93 -11.80
C ALA A 118 -1.88 4.22 -12.81
N LEU A 119 -0.86 4.92 -13.32
CA LEU A 119 0.05 4.36 -14.32
C LEU A 119 0.93 3.23 -13.80
N SER A 120 1.22 3.19 -12.50
CA SER A 120 2.05 2.13 -11.92
C SER A 120 1.23 0.91 -11.49
N ARG A 121 0.07 1.12 -10.89
CA ARG A 121 -0.74 0.03 -10.33
C ARG A 121 -1.65 -0.63 -11.36
N THR A 122 -2.16 0.12 -12.35
CA THR A 122 -2.98 -0.45 -13.43
C THR A 122 -2.33 -1.62 -14.15
N PRO A 123 -1.08 -1.52 -14.67
CA PRO A 123 -0.45 -2.65 -15.35
C PRO A 123 -0.29 -3.85 -14.42
N ARG A 124 0.09 -3.61 -13.15
CA ARG A 124 0.21 -4.68 -12.14
C ARG A 124 -1.13 -5.37 -11.89
N PHE A 125 -2.20 -4.62 -11.64
CA PHE A 125 -3.54 -5.18 -11.43
C PHE A 125 -4.05 -5.95 -12.64
N TYR A 126 -3.78 -5.43 -13.84
CA TYR A 126 -4.14 -6.10 -15.08
C TYR A 126 -3.40 -7.42 -15.27
N LEU A 127 -2.08 -7.46 -15.00
CA LEU A 127 -1.29 -8.69 -15.05
C LEU A 127 -1.81 -9.75 -14.07
N PHE A 128 -2.16 -9.36 -12.85
CA PHE A 128 -2.78 -10.28 -11.89
C PHE A 128 -4.15 -10.78 -12.36
N ALA A 129 -5.02 -9.90 -12.84
CA ALA A 129 -6.34 -10.29 -13.31
C ALA A 129 -6.27 -11.18 -14.58
N LEU A 130 -5.28 -10.94 -15.45
CA LEU A 130 -5.01 -11.78 -16.61
C LEU A 130 -4.51 -13.15 -16.18
N PHE A 131 -3.59 -13.21 -15.22
CA PHE A 131 -3.07 -14.46 -14.66
C PHE A 131 -4.19 -15.28 -14.00
N GLY A 132 -5.02 -14.64 -13.15
CA GLY A 132 -6.12 -15.32 -12.47
C GLY A 132 -7.25 -15.79 -13.40
N ARG A 133 -7.34 -15.24 -14.61
CA ARG A 133 -8.27 -15.73 -15.65
C ARG A 133 -7.71 -16.90 -16.45
N ASN A 134 -6.42 -16.86 -16.79
CA ASN A 134 -5.79 -17.89 -17.63
C ASN A 134 -5.27 -19.09 -16.84
N VAL A 135 -5.03 -18.93 -15.54
CA VAL A 135 -4.58 -20.02 -14.66
C VAL A 135 -5.77 -20.45 -13.79
N PRO A 136 -6.26 -21.70 -13.95
CA PRO A 136 -7.34 -22.22 -13.12
C PRO A 136 -6.83 -22.48 -11.71
N LEU A 137 -6.83 -21.44 -10.87
CA LEU A 137 -6.44 -21.54 -9.47
C LEU A 137 -7.60 -22.14 -8.65
N PRO A 138 -7.42 -23.28 -7.98
CA PRO A 138 -8.43 -23.83 -7.08
C PRO A 138 -8.73 -22.86 -5.93
N ASP A 139 -9.97 -22.83 -5.45
CA ASP A 139 -10.38 -21.88 -4.39
C ASP A 139 -9.59 -22.09 -3.09
N TYR A 140 -9.21 -23.33 -2.78
CA TYR A 140 -8.36 -23.63 -1.61
C TYR A 140 -6.95 -23.03 -1.75
N ALA A 141 -6.41 -22.92 -2.97
CA ALA A 141 -5.10 -22.33 -3.21
C ALA A 141 -5.14 -20.80 -2.99
N LEU A 142 -6.24 -20.14 -3.39
CA LEU A 142 -6.47 -18.73 -3.12
C LEU A 142 -6.68 -18.47 -1.62
N ALA A 143 -7.41 -19.34 -0.94
CA ALA A 143 -7.61 -19.27 0.51
C ALA A 143 -6.29 -19.45 1.28
N LEU A 144 -5.46 -20.43 0.88
CA LEU A 144 -4.13 -20.66 1.45
C LEU A 144 -3.18 -19.47 1.18
N LEU A 145 -3.19 -18.90 -0.03
CA LEU A 145 -2.41 -17.71 -0.35
C LEU A 145 -2.83 -16.51 0.53
N PHE A 146 -4.14 -16.30 0.68
CA PHE A 146 -4.68 -15.24 1.52
C PHE A 146 -4.29 -15.43 3.00
N LEU A 147 -4.42 -16.65 3.53
CA LEU A 147 -3.97 -17.04 4.88
C LEU A 147 -2.46 -16.86 5.05
N ALA A 148 -1.65 -17.30 4.10
CA ALA A 148 -0.19 -17.16 4.16
C ALA A 148 0.24 -15.69 4.19
N LEU A 149 -0.40 -14.84 3.37
CA LEU A 149 -0.11 -13.41 3.33
C LEU A 149 -0.53 -12.70 4.63
N ILE A 150 -1.71 -13.02 5.17
CA ILE A 150 -2.15 -12.56 6.50
C ILE A 150 -1.14 -13.00 7.57
N LEU A 151 -0.84 -14.30 7.63
CA LEU A 151 0.08 -14.83 8.63
C LEU A 151 1.45 -14.17 8.50
N SER A 152 1.99 -13.97 7.31
CA SER A 152 3.26 -13.28 7.10
C SER A 152 3.26 -11.82 7.60
N ALA A 153 2.14 -11.09 7.40
CA ALA A 153 1.99 -9.73 7.88
C ALA A 153 1.90 -9.65 9.42
N TYR A 154 1.30 -10.65 10.07
CA TYR A 154 1.13 -10.70 11.53
C TYR A 154 2.22 -11.50 12.27
N PHE A 155 3.01 -12.32 11.57
CA PHE A 155 4.10 -13.13 12.13
C PHE A 155 5.10 -12.31 12.96
N PRO A 156 5.59 -11.13 12.51
CA PRO A 156 6.49 -10.32 13.34
C PRO A 156 5.83 -9.76 14.60
N LEU A 157 4.51 -9.51 14.60
CA LEU A 157 3.74 -9.06 15.77
C LEU A 157 3.51 -10.19 16.78
N LEU A 158 3.24 -11.40 16.30
CA LEU A 158 3.14 -12.62 17.11
C LEU A 158 4.48 -12.97 17.77
N LEU A 159 5.60 -12.91 17.02
CA LEU A 159 6.94 -13.13 17.56
C LEU A 159 7.34 -12.10 18.63
N HIS A 160 6.86 -10.85 18.52
CA HIS A 160 7.14 -9.82 19.53
C HIS A 160 6.35 -10.05 20.82
N LYS A 161 5.11 -10.57 20.74
CA LYS A 161 4.33 -10.97 21.92
C LYS A 161 4.81 -12.26 22.57
N LEU A 162 5.46 -13.14 21.79
CA LEU A 162 5.99 -14.42 22.29
C LEU A 162 7.41 -14.32 22.84
N LYS A 163 8.11 -13.19 22.69
CA LYS A 163 9.34 -12.94 23.46
C LYS A 163 8.94 -12.66 24.91
N PRO A 164 9.23 -13.56 25.88
CA PRO A 164 9.08 -13.20 27.27
C PRO A 164 10.04 -12.06 27.53
N GLY A 165 9.53 -10.95 28.09
CA GLY A 165 10.38 -9.85 28.52
C GLY A 165 11.49 -10.42 29.39
N LYS A 166 12.76 -10.18 29.02
CA LYS A 166 13.87 -10.30 29.95
C LYS A 166 13.55 -9.34 31.11
N ARG A 167 12.89 -9.86 32.16
CA ARG A 167 12.83 -9.18 33.46
C ARG A 167 14.28 -9.01 33.89
N ALA A 168 14.65 -7.76 34.15
CA ALA A 168 15.90 -7.39 34.76
C ALA A 168 16.14 -8.26 36.00
N SER A 169 17.33 -8.85 36.10
CA SER A 169 17.84 -9.38 37.36
C SER A 169 17.93 -8.23 38.37
N PRO A 170 17.32 -8.34 39.55
CA PRO A 170 17.74 -7.53 40.69
C PRO A 170 19.04 -8.11 41.25
N ASP A 171 19.93 -7.20 41.64
CA ASP A 171 21.25 -7.41 42.23
C ASP A 171 21.24 -8.29 43.50
#